data_AF-A0A534I7V1-F1
#
_entry.id   AF-A0A534I7V1-F1
#
_cell.length_a   1.000
_cell.length_b   1.000
_cell.length_c   1.000
_cell.angle_alpha   90.00
_cell.angle_beta   90.00
_cell.angle_gamma   90.00
#
_symmetry.space_group_name_H-M   'P 1'
#
loop_
_entity.id
_entity.type
_entity.pdbx_description
1 polymer ?
#
loop_
_entity_poly.entity_id
_entity_poly.type
_entity_poly.pdbx_seq_one_letter_code
_entity_poly.pdbx_strand_id
1 'polypeptide(L)'
;MKALRQLGFLKLSLRPDGQPDDEDHRVLALFRNRAELKKAYGGLQDEVFRLKDLLKQQEGATQRVQDMLNTLEGRLGAAETAYPALVFYQLRRLWQTGRELISQMVADLVRQQEERERRAHLAQHNRRQFARRPGAEGVLRAAQGLHEQATAQLAAVEKERAALTRAWHYFKRRALQRRISAAEAALASAGVSLGEAQLGLGEIAGEATPEFPGLTLPARRAINLTAIAYAEALCLRLMPLKAPMLTLAREAIARRETADDYGSPRECVLLMGQIARAHTLISAREGVTQEIRARTERLQRVARYRGEADTSPAPNSLAFTEGDVLPAAGPRADAPLPNVLAEDTWDLFRILLR
;
A
#
# COMPACT_ATOMS: atom_id res chain seq x y z
N MET A 1 -8.13 26.33 -10.26
CA MET A 1 -9.16 27.40 -10.30
C MET A 1 -10.43 26.99 -9.55
N LYS A 2 -10.40 26.95 -8.21
CA LYS A 2 -11.57 26.60 -7.36
C LYS A 2 -11.77 27.55 -6.16
N ALA A 3 -11.16 28.74 -6.18
CA ALA A 3 -11.16 29.67 -5.05
C ALA A 3 -12.10 30.89 -5.20
N LEU A 4 -12.87 30.99 -6.28
CA LEU A 4 -13.69 32.20 -6.56
C LEU A 4 -15.18 32.07 -6.19
N ARG A 5 -15.63 30.98 -5.54
CA ARG A 5 -17.06 30.75 -5.22
C ARG A 5 -17.52 31.20 -3.83
N GLN A 6 -16.69 31.84 -3.02
CA GLN A 6 -17.08 32.26 -1.65
C GLN A 6 -17.40 33.75 -1.48
N LEU A 7 -17.29 34.58 -2.52
CA LEU A 7 -17.62 36.02 -2.47
C LEU A 7 -19.12 36.30 -2.70
N GLY A 8 -19.99 35.46 -2.16
CA GLY A 8 -21.45 35.52 -2.35
C GLY A 8 -22.26 36.16 -1.23
N PHE A 9 -21.65 36.92 -0.30
CA PHE A 9 -22.34 37.44 0.90
C PHE A 9 -22.43 38.98 0.99
N LEU A 10 -22.20 39.71 -0.09
CA LEU A 10 -22.44 41.16 -0.13
C LEU A 10 -23.91 41.47 -0.47
N LYS A 11 -24.82 41.26 0.49
CA LYS A 11 -26.09 42.00 0.56
C LYS A 11 -25.96 43.06 1.66
N LEU A 12 -25.48 44.24 1.26
CA LEU A 12 -25.55 45.45 2.07
C LEU A 12 -27.01 45.94 2.04
N SER A 13 -27.81 45.48 3.00
CA SER A 13 -29.14 46.00 3.29
C SER A 13 -28.99 47.40 3.92
N LEU A 14 -28.99 48.46 3.12
CA LEU A 14 -29.19 49.82 3.61
C LEU A 14 -30.70 50.08 3.71
N ARG A 15 -31.26 49.85 4.89
CA ARG A 15 -32.62 50.29 5.26
C ARG A 15 -32.48 51.22 6.47
N PRO A 16 -33.02 52.45 6.46
CA PRO A 16 -33.05 53.28 7.64
C PRO A 16 -34.27 52.88 8.47
N ASP A 17 -34.02 52.50 9.73
CA ASP A 17 -34.94 52.35 10.87
C ASP A 17 -34.62 51.06 11.63
N GLY A 18 -33.90 51.17 12.75
CA GLY A 18 -33.53 50.03 13.61
C GLY A 18 -33.00 50.46 14.97
N GLN A 19 -33.46 49.77 16.02
CA GLN A 19 -33.06 49.91 17.43
C GLN A 19 -31.53 49.84 17.64
N PRO A 20 -31.00 50.41 18.74
CA PRO A 20 -29.55 50.43 19.05
C PRO A 20 -28.87 49.05 19.00
N ASP A 21 -29.61 47.96 19.26
CA ASP A 21 -29.08 46.59 19.13
C ASP A 21 -28.67 46.24 17.68
N ASP A 22 -29.30 46.79 16.64
CA ASP A 22 -29.04 46.42 15.25
C ASP A 22 -27.73 47.04 14.70
N GLU A 23 -27.32 48.20 15.25
CA GLU A 23 -26.03 48.83 14.96
C GLU A 23 -24.86 48.03 15.56
N ASP A 24 -25.01 47.57 16.80
CA ASP A 24 -24.00 46.75 17.48
C ASP A 24 -23.79 45.40 16.77
N HIS A 25 -24.86 44.76 16.30
CA HIS A 25 -24.77 43.53 15.50
C HIS A 25 -24.04 43.75 14.16
N ARG A 26 -24.26 44.90 13.50
CA ARG A 26 -23.59 45.26 12.25
C ARG A 26 -22.10 45.53 12.46
N VAL A 27 -21.74 46.21 13.54
CA VAL A 27 -20.33 46.46 13.91
C VAL A 27 -19.61 45.14 14.20
N LEU A 28 -20.23 44.23 14.96
CA LEU A 28 -19.68 42.89 15.21
C LEU A 28 -19.48 42.09 13.92
N ALA A 29 -20.42 42.17 12.97
CA ALA A 29 -20.28 41.53 11.66
C ALA A 29 -19.09 42.08 10.86
N LEU A 30 -18.86 43.39 10.89
CA LEU A 30 -17.71 44.02 10.24
C LEU A 30 -16.38 43.60 10.88
N PHE A 31 -16.33 43.47 12.22
CA PHE A 31 -15.13 42.96 12.90
C PHE A 31 -14.84 41.50 12.58
N ARG A 32 -15.86 40.64 12.52
CA ARG A 32 -15.72 39.25 12.09
C ARG A 32 -15.24 39.16 10.65
N ASN A 33 -15.83 39.93 9.75
CA ASN A 33 -15.43 39.97 8.34
C ASN A 33 -13.98 40.46 8.19
N ARG A 34 -13.58 41.52 8.90
CA ARG A 34 -12.19 42.01 8.93
C ARG A 34 -11.22 40.95 9.46
N ALA A 35 -11.60 40.20 10.50
CA ALA A 35 -10.78 39.14 11.06
C ALA A 35 -10.61 37.98 10.08
N GLU A 36 -11.70 37.56 9.41
CA GLU A 36 -11.68 36.55 8.35
C GLU A 36 -10.83 36.99 7.15
N LEU A 37 -10.97 38.25 6.72
CA LEU A 37 -10.17 38.82 5.64
C LEU A 37 -8.68 38.87 5.99
N LYS A 38 -8.33 39.27 7.23
CA LYS A 38 -6.95 39.28 7.71
C LYS A 38 -6.36 37.86 7.75
N LYS A 39 -7.16 36.87 8.18
CA LYS A 39 -6.76 35.45 8.17
C LYS A 39 -6.53 34.93 6.74
N ALA A 40 -7.45 35.24 5.82
CA ALA A 40 -7.31 34.87 4.42
C ALA A 40 -6.10 35.54 3.76
N TYR A 41 -5.87 36.83 4.05
CA TYR A 41 -4.70 37.57 3.57
C TYR A 41 -3.39 37.00 4.11
N GLY A 42 -3.33 36.66 5.40
CA GLY A 42 -2.17 35.98 5.99
C GLY A 42 -1.92 34.62 5.33
N GLY A 43 -2.96 33.80 5.16
CA GLY A 43 -2.84 32.52 4.46
C GLY A 43 -2.36 32.66 3.01
N LEU A 44 -2.82 33.70 2.29
CA LEU A 44 -2.34 34.00 0.95
C LEU A 44 -0.88 34.48 0.95
N GLN A 45 -0.45 35.28 1.93
CA GLN A 45 0.94 35.69 2.04
C GLN A 45 1.86 34.47 2.28
N ASP A 46 1.47 33.57 3.17
CA ASP A 46 2.21 32.34 3.44
C ASP A 46 2.31 31.45 2.19
N GLU A 47 1.22 31.33 1.43
CA GLU A 47 1.21 30.61 0.16
C GLU A 47 2.11 31.29 -0.88
N VAL A 48 2.11 32.61 -0.97
CA VAL A 48 3.00 33.37 -1.86
C VAL A 48 4.46 33.15 -1.49
N PHE A 49 4.83 33.18 -0.21
CA PHE A 49 6.20 32.89 0.23
C PHE A 49 6.60 31.45 -0.13
N ARG A 50 5.73 30.47 0.16
CA ARG A 50 5.95 29.07 -0.20
C ARG A 50 6.16 28.88 -1.70
N LEU A 51 5.33 29.52 -2.53
CA LEU A 51 5.44 29.43 -3.98
C LEU A 51 6.72 30.09 -4.50
N LYS A 52 7.15 31.21 -3.92
CA LYS A 52 8.44 31.83 -4.25
C LYS A 52 9.62 30.93 -3.91
N ASP A 53 9.59 30.25 -2.77
CA ASP A 53 10.63 29.30 -2.39
C ASP A 53 10.67 28.09 -3.33
N LEU A 54 9.51 27.55 -3.69
CA LEU A 54 9.41 26.47 -4.68
C LEU A 54 9.92 26.91 -6.05
N LEU A 55 9.61 28.13 -6.49
CA LEU A 55 10.10 28.69 -7.74
C LEU A 55 11.63 28.81 -7.72
N LYS A 56 12.20 29.37 -6.66
CA LYS A 56 13.66 29.48 -6.49
C LYS A 56 14.35 28.11 -6.51
N GLN A 57 13.74 27.10 -5.89
CA GLN A 57 14.25 25.72 -5.93
C GLN A 57 14.21 25.14 -7.34
N GLN A 58 13.12 25.39 -8.09
CA GLN A 58 12.99 24.96 -9.48
C GLN A 58 14.00 25.67 -10.38
N GLU A 59 14.15 26.99 -10.28
CA GLU A 59 15.15 27.77 -11.02
C GLU A 59 16.57 27.25 -10.75
N GLY A 60 16.90 27.00 -9.48
CA GLY A 60 18.20 26.42 -9.12
C GLY A 60 18.37 24.97 -9.59
N ALA A 61 17.30 24.20 -9.76
CA ALA A 61 17.37 22.87 -10.38
C ALA A 61 17.57 22.97 -11.90
N THR A 62 16.85 23.86 -12.57
CA THR A 62 16.99 24.12 -14.01
C THR A 62 18.38 24.62 -14.35
N GLN A 63 18.95 25.56 -13.57
CA GLN A 63 20.31 26.04 -13.80
C GLN A 63 21.33 24.89 -13.74
N ARG A 64 21.24 24.02 -12.73
CA ARG A 64 22.13 22.85 -12.60
C ARG A 64 22.02 21.89 -13.78
N VAL A 65 20.81 21.70 -14.32
CA VAL A 65 20.61 20.88 -15.52
C VAL A 65 21.24 21.55 -16.74
N GLN A 66 21.08 22.86 -16.89
CA GLN A 66 21.69 23.61 -17.97
C GLN A 66 23.23 23.53 -17.91
N ASP A 67 23.82 23.70 -16.74
CA ASP A 67 25.27 23.58 -16.54
C ASP A 67 25.78 22.17 -16.91
N MET A 68 25.02 21.13 -16.55
CA MET A 68 25.34 19.75 -16.92
C MET A 68 25.23 19.52 -18.43
N LEU A 69 24.22 20.09 -19.10
CA LEU A 69 24.06 20.00 -20.56
C LEU A 69 25.20 20.74 -21.29
N ASN A 70 25.57 21.93 -20.84
CA ASN A 70 26.69 22.69 -21.41
C ASN A 70 28.01 21.91 -21.26
N THR A 71 28.21 21.26 -20.11
CA THR A 71 29.38 20.39 -19.89
C THR A 71 29.40 19.20 -20.84
N LEU A 72 28.24 18.61 -21.11
CA LEU A 72 28.10 17.50 -22.04
C LEU A 72 28.32 17.93 -23.49
N GLU A 73 27.77 19.07 -23.88
CA GLU A 73 28.00 19.67 -25.19
C GLU A 73 29.50 19.89 -25.44
N GLY A 74 30.20 20.49 -24.46
CA GLY A 74 31.65 20.65 -24.53
C GLY A 74 32.40 19.33 -24.73
N ARG A 75 31.99 18.27 -24.02
CA ARG A 75 32.58 16.93 -24.17
C ARG A 75 32.25 16.27 -25.51
N LEU A 76 31.06 16.49 -26.06
CA LEU A 76 30.67 15.94 -27.35
C LEU A 76 31.28 16.71 -28.54
N GLY A 77 31.83 17.91 -28.30
CA GLY A 77 32.47 18.74 -29.31
C GLY A 77 33.79 18.21 -29.87
N ALA A 78 34.44 17.26 -29.18
CA ALA A 78 35.70 16.64 -29.63
C ALA A 78 35.61 15.11 -29.56
N ALA A 79 36.15 14.42 -30.57
CA ALA A 79 36.09 12.95 -30.64
C ALA A 79 36.75 12.28 -29.42
N GLU A 80 37.87 12.81 -28.95
CA GLU A 80 38.63 12.26 -27.80
C GLU A 80 37.79 12.18 -26.52
N THR A 81 36.90 13.15 -26.30
CA THR A 81 36.00 13.20 -25.13
C THR A 81 34.60 12.66 -25.41
N ALA A 82 34.15 12.69 -26.67
CA ALA A 82 32.81 12.27 -27.06
C ALA A 82 32.63 10.75 -26.93
N TYR A 83 33.59 9.97 -27.41
CA TYR A 83 33.49 8.50 -27.39
C TYR A 83 33.49 7.92 -25.96
N PRO A 84 34.40 8.31 -25.04
CA PRO A 84 34.32 7.92 -23.63
C PRO A 84 33.01 8.34 -22.95
N ALA A 85 32.51 9.55 -23.24
CA ALA A 85 31.24 10.01 -22.70
C ALA A 85 30.06 9.14 -23.17
N LEU A 86 30.02 8.73 -24.44
CA LEU A 86 29.00 7.80 -24.94
C LEU A 86 29.04 6.45 -24.23
N VAL A 87 30.24 5.86 -24.08
CA VAL A 87 30.43 4.61 -23.34
C VAL A 87 29.93 4.74 -21.89
N PHE A 88 30.32 5.81 -21.20
CA PHE A 88 29.90 6.10 -19.83
C PHE A 88 28.38 6.08 -19.67
N TYR A 89 27.65 6.84 -20.51
CA TYR A 89 26.20 6.91 -20.40
C TYR A 89 25.50 5.64 -20.85
N GLN A 90 26.05 4.90 -21.82
CA GLN A 90 25.52 3.59 -22.21
C GLN A 90 25.67 2.56 -21.07
N LEU A 91 26.80 2.54 -20.37
CA LEU A 91 27.01 1.69 -19.19
C LEU A 91 26.03 2.03 -18.05
N ARG A 92 25.79 3.32 -17.81
CA ARG A 92 24.77 3.75 -16.84
C ARG A 92 23.36 3.35 -17.28
N ARG A 93 23.05 3.44 -18.58
CA ARG A 93 21.76 2.99 -19.12
C ARG A 93 21.60 1.49 -18.99
N LEU A 94 22.68 0.71 -19.14
CA LEU A 94 22.68 -0.73 -18.90
C LEU A 94 22.29 -1.04 -17.45
N TRP A 95 22.93 -0.38 -16.47
CA TRP A 95 22.57 -0.48 -15.05
C TRP A 95 21.09 -0.14 -14.80
N GLN A 96 20.64 0.99 -15.34
CA GLN A 96 19.25 1.43 -15.20
C GLN A 96 18.27 0.43 -15.81
N THR A 97 18.61 -0.18 -16.95
CA THR A 97 17.74 -1.16 -17.61
C THR A 97 17.60 -2.43 -16.75
N GLY A 98 18.69 -2.95 -16.17
CA GLY A 98 18.60 -4.09 -15.26
C GLY A 98 17.76 -3.76 -14.02
N ARG A 99 17.96 -2.58 -13.42
CA ARG A 99 17.14 -2.08 -12.31
C ARG A 99 15.65 -1.94 -12.68
N GLU A 100 15.36 -1.35 -13.84
CA GLU A 100 13.99 -1.16 -14.35
C GLU A 100 13.27 -2.51 -14.51
N LEU A 101 13.94 -3.50 -15.10
CA LEU A 101 13.40 -4.85 -15.28
C LEU A 101 13.04 -5.52 -13.96
N ILE A 102 13.93 -5.46 -12.96
CA ILE A 102 13.67 -6.04 -11.63
C ILE A 102 12.54 -5.27 -10.93
N SER A 103 12.57 -3.94 -10.99
CA SER A 103 11.54 -3.09 -10.36
C SER A 103 10.15 -3.33 -10.94
N GLN A 104 10.04 -3.48 -12.26
CA GLN A 104 8.78 -3.81 -12.93
C GLN A 104 8.25 -5.17 -12.48
N MET A 105 9.11 -6.20 -12.46
CA MET A 105 8.73 -7.53 -11.99
C MET A 105 8.25 -7.51 -10.54
N VAL A 106 8.94 -6.79 -9.66
CA VAL A 106 8.54 -6.65 -8.24
C VAL A 106 7.19 -5.94 -8.12
N ALA A 107 6.97 -4.85 -8.86
CA ALA A 107 5.70 -4.13 -8.86
C ALA A 107 4.53 -5.03 -9.34
N ASP A 108 4.77 -5.86 -10.35
CA ASP A 108 3.77 -6.81 -10.84
C ASP A 108 3.47 -7.91 -9.82
N LEU A 109 4.50 -8.46 -9.16
CA LEU A 109 4.33 -9.47 -8.11
C LEU A 109 3.59 -8.91 -6.89
N VAL A 110 3.92 -7.69 -6.45
CA VAL A 110 3.21 -6.98 -5.37
C VAL A 110 1.73 -6.85 -5.72
N ARG A 111 1.41 -6.33 -6.91
CA ARG A 111 0.02 -6.16 -7.36
C ARG A 111 -0.75 -7.48 -7.38
N GLN A 112 -0.14 -8.54 -7.90
CA GLN A 112 -0.76 -9.86 -7.96
C GLN A 112 -1.00 -10.45 -6.57
N GLN A 113 -0.04 -10.30 -5.66
CA GLN A 113 -0.12 -10.87 -4.33
C GLN A 113 -1.07 -10.09 -3.42
N GLU A 114 -1.09 -8.76 -3.51
CA GLU A 114 -2.06 -7.90 -2.80
C GLU A 114 -3.49 -8.27 -3.18
N GLU A 115 -3.77 -8.46 -4.47
CA GLU A 115 -5.10 -8.83 -4.92
C GLU A 115 -5.51 -10.22 -4.41
N ARG A 116 -4.58 -11.19 -4.41
CA ARG A 116 -4.82 -12.53 -3.86
C ARG A 116 -5.11 -12.50 -2.36
N GLU A 117 -4.28 -11.80 -1.59
CA GLU A 117 -4.42 -11.73 -0.14
C GLU A 117 -5.64 -10.90 0.28
N ARG A 118 -5.94 -9.80 -0.42
CA ARG A 118 -7.16 -9.02 -0.20
C ARG A 118 -8.41 -9.87 -0.43
N ARG A 119 -8.47 -10.64 -1.52
CA ARG A 119 -9.58 -11.57 -1.77
C ARG A 119 -9.69 -12.65 -0.70
N ALA A 120 -8.56 -13.24 -0.29
CA ALA A 120 -8.54 -14.24 0.77
C ALA A 120 -9.01 -13.68 2.11
N HIS A 121 -8.60 -12.46 2.46
CA HIS A 121 -8.99 -11.76 3.67
C HIS A 121 -10.50 -11.49 3.72
N LEU A 122 -11.05 -10.94 2.63
CA LEU A 122 -12.50 -10.73 2.50
C LEU A 122 -13.28 -12.06 2.56
N ALA A 123 -12.79 -13.09 1.88
CA ALA A 123 -13.41 -14.41 1.91
C ALA A 123 -13.39 -15.01 3.32
N GLN A 124 -12.30 -14.86 4.06
CA GLN A 124 -12.20 -15.35 5.44
C GLN A 124 -13.17 -14.60 6.37
N HIS A 125 -13.26 -13.27 6.23
CA HIS A 125 -14.23 -12.46 6.97
C HIS A 125 -15.67 -12.92 6.71
N ASN A 126 -16.06 -13.01 5.43
CA ASN A 126 -17.40 -13.44 5.04
C ASN A 126 -17.72 -14.86 5.52
N ARG A 127 -16.74 -15.78 5.51
CA ARG A 127 -16.90 -17.13 6.06
C ARG A 127 -17.16 -17.11 7.57
N ARG A 128 -16.45 -16.29 8.34
CA ARG A 128 -16.65 -16.17 9.80
C ARG A 128 -18.03 -15.58 10.12
N GLN A 129 -18.44 -14.55 9.40
CA GLN A 129 -19.76 -13.94 9.54
C GLN A 129 -20.87 -14.95 9.20
N PHE A 130 -20.73 -15.65 8.06
CA PHE A 130 -21.68 -16.67 7.63
C PHE A 130 -21.75 -17.86 8.60
N ALA A 131 -20.64 -18.26 9.22
CA ALA A 131 -20.63 -19.34 10.21
C ALA A 131 -21.32 -18.96 11.53
N ARG A 132 -21.25 -17.68 11.94
CA ARG A 132 -21.88 -17.18 13.18
C ARG A 132 -23.39 -16.93 13.02
N ARG A 133 -23.82 -16.54 11.83
CA ARG A 133 -25.20 -16.12 11.54
C ARG A 133 -26.26 -17.18 11.89
N PRO A 134 -26.15 -18.47 11.52
CA PRO A 134 -27.15 -19.49 11.88
C PRO A 134 -27.33 -19.67 13.39
N GLY A 135 -26.25 -19.52 14.16
CA GLY A 135 -26.31 -19.58 15.63
C GLY A 135 -27.13 -18.42 16.20
N ALA A 136 -26.86 -17.19 15.74
CA ALA A 136 -27.62 -16.01 16.14
C ALA A 136 -29.10 -16.09 15.69
N GLU A 137 -29.37 -16.57 14.47
CA GLU A 137 -30.73 -16.81 13.99
C GLU A 137 -31.46 -17.90 14.80
N GLY A 138 -30.74 -18.90 15.31
CA GLY A 138 -31.27 -19.90 16.24
C GLY A 138 -31.67 -19.31 17.58
N VAL A 139 -30.81 -18.45 18.16
CA VAL A 139 -31.11 -17.71 19.41
C VAL A 139 -32.31 -16.79 19.23
N LEU A 140 -32.38 -16.06 18.11
CA LEU A 140 -33.53 -15.20 17.80
C LEU A 140 -34.84 -16.00 17.72
N ARG A 141 -34.83 -17.15 17.01
CA ARG A 141 -36.02 -18.02 16.92
C ARG A 141 -36.45 -18.57 18.29
N ALA A 142 -35.49 -18.94 19.14
CA ALA A 142 -35.79 -19.38 20.51
C ALA A 142 -36.40 -18.25 21.35
N ALA A 143 -35.84 -17.04 21.29
CA ALA A 143 -36.35 -15.87 22.01
C ALA A 143 -37.74 -15.44 21.52
N GLN A 144 -37.99 -15.49 20.20
CA GLN A 144 -39.32 -15.28 19.61
C GLN A 144 -40.34 -16.28 20.17
N GLY A 145 -39.99 -17.57 20.19
CA GLY A 145 -40.85 -18.61 20.76
C GLY A 145 -41.16 -18.39 22.25
N LEU A 146 -40.17 -17.98 23.05
CA LEU A 146 -40.38 -17.65 24.47
C LEU A 146 -41.30 -16.43 24.65
N HIS A 147 -41.12 -15.39 23.85
CA HIS A 147 -41.95 -14.20 23.88
C HIS A 147 -43.41 -14.50 23.48
N GLU A 148 -43.61 -15.28 22.42
CA GLU A 148 -44.94 -15.73 21.98
C GLU A 148 -45.62 -16.59 23.06
N GLN A 149 -44.90 -17.53 23.68
CA GLN A 149 -45.42 -18.36 24.77
C GLN A 149 -45.81 -17.51 26.00
N ALA A 150 -44.96 -16.57 26.42
CA ALA A 150 -45.26 -15.68 27.54
C ALA A 150 -46.49 -14.80 27.25
N THR A 151 -46.61 -14.30 26.02
CA THR A 151 -47.76 -13.51 25.56
C THR A 151 -49.05 -14.33 25.62
N ALA A 152 -49.02 -15.58 25.12
CA ALA A 152 -50.16 -16.48 25.15
C ALA A 152 -50.57 -16.87 26.58
N GLN A 153 -49.60 -17.10 27.47
CA GLN A 153 -49.87 -17.40 28.88
C GLN A 153 -50.52 -16.22 29.61
N LEU A 154 -50.04 -15.00 29.38
CA LEU A 154 -50.66 -13.80 29.95
C LEU A 154 -52.11 -13.66 29.50
N ALA A 155 -52.37 -13.75 28.19
CA ALA A 155 -53.72 -13.65 27.63
C ALA A 155 -54.67 -14.74 28.17
N ALA A 156 -54.18 -15.97 28.37
CA ALA A 156 -54.97 -17.07 28.94
C ALA A 156 -55.39 -16.78 30.40
N VAL A 157 -54.45 -16.33 31.24
CA VAL A 157 -54.72 -16.02 32.66
C VAL A 157 -55.64 -14.79 32.79
N GLU A 158 -55.47 -13.79 31.93
CA GLU A 158 -56.38 -12.64 31.86
C GLU A 158 -57.81 -13.03 31.48
N LYS A 159 -57.97 -13.91 30.49
CA LYS A 159 -59.28 -14.45 30.08
C LYS A 159 -59.94 -15.24 31.20
N GLU A 160 -59.19 -16.08 31.92
CA GLU A 160 -59.69 -16.81 33.09
C GLU A 160 -60.18 -15.86 34.20
N ARG A 161 -59.44 -14.78 34.46
CA ARG A 161 -59.86 -13.75 35.43
C ARG A 161 -61.12 -13.03 34.97
N ALA A 162 -61.21 -12.64 33.70
CA ALA A 162 -62.35 -11.93 33.14
C ALA A 162 -63.66 -12.74 33.20
N ALA A 163 -63.57 -14.07 33.08
CA ALA A 163 -64.73 -14.96 33.20
C ALA A 163 -65.33 -15.01 34.63
N LEU A 164 -64.62 -14.55 35.66
CA LEU A 164 -65.07 -14.59 37.06
C LEU A 164 -65.78 -13.30 37.47
N THR A 165 -67.08 -13.20 37.19
CA THR A 165 -67.88 -11.99 37.45
C THR A 165 -68.51 -11.93 38.85
N ARG A 166 -68.83 -13.08 39.46
CA ARG A 166 -69.60 -13.18 40.71
C ARG A 166 -68.79 -12.82 41.98
N ALA A 167 -69.47 -12.28 43.00
CA ALA A 167 -68.85 -11.70 44.20
C ALA A 167 -68.02 -12.69 45.04
N TRP A 168 -68.44 -13.96 45.16
CA TRP A 168 -67.74 -14.99 45.94
C TRP A 168 -66.42 -15.46 45.31
N HIS A 169 -66.14 -15.12 44.04
CA HIS A 169 -64.86 -15.42 43.40
C HIS A 169 -63.70 -14.52 43.87
N TYR A 170 -63.90 -13.68 44.90
CA TYR A 170 -62.90 -12.72 45.40
C TYR A 170 -61.50 -13.32 45.60
N PHE A 171 -61.38 -14.41 46.37
CA PHE A 171 -60.09 -15.05 46.66
C PHE A 171 -59.45 -15.65 45.40
N LYS A 172 -60.25 -16.27 44.52
CA LYS A 172 -59.79 -16.83 43.23
C LYS A 172 -59.30 -15.74 42.28
N ARG A 173 -60.01 -14.60 42.20
CA ARG A 173 -59.58 -13.42 41.44
C ARG A 173 -58.27 -12.85 41.98
N ARG A 174 -58.10 -12.78 43.31
CA ARG A 174 -56.86 -12.28 43.93
C ARG A 174 -55.67 -13.23 43.76
N ALA A 175 -55.92 -14.54 43.68
CA ALA A 175 -54.90 -15.52 43.30
C ALA A 175 -54.52 -15.41 41.81
N LEU A 176 -55.50 -15.28 40.92
CA LEU A 176 -55.26 -15.03 39.48
C LEU A 176 -54.53 -13.71 39.25
N GLN A 177 -54.82 -12.65 40.02
CA GLN A 177 -54.09 -11.39 39.93
C GLN A 177 -52.58 -11.56 40.18
N ARG A 178 -52.21 -12.39 41.16
CA ARG A 178 -50.78 -12.71 41.41
C ARG A 178 -50.16 -13.47 40.25
N ARG A 179 -50.91 -14.37 39.61
CA ARG A 179 -50.46 -15.09 38.41
C ARG A 179 -50.32 -14.17 37.20
N ILE A 180 -51.20 -13.18 37.05
CA ILE A 180 -51.07 -12.12 36.02
C ILE A 180 -49.78 -11.35 36.24
N SER A 181 -49.52 -10.86 37.45
CA SER A 181 -48.28 -10.12 37.73
C SER A 181 -47.01 -10.96 37.49
N ALA A 182 -47.05 -12.25 37.77
CA ALA A 182 -45.95 -13.16 37.43
C ALA A 182 -45.80 -13.37 35.90
N ALA A 183 -46.92 -13.48 35.17
CA ALA A 183 -46.93 -13.60 33.70
C ALA A 183 -46.47 -12.31 33.00
N GLU A 184 -46.84 -11.14 33.53
CA GLU A 184 -46.35 -9.82 33.08
C GLU A 184 -44.83 -9.72 33.26
N ALA A 185 -44.30 -10.15 34.41
CA ALA A 185 -42.86 -10.18 34.65
C ALA A 185 -42.13 -11.16 33.71
N ALA A 186 -42.72 -12.34 33.44
CA ALA A 186 -42.17 -13.30 32.49
C ALA A 186 -42.17 -12.76 31.05
N LEU A 187 -43.23 -12.06 30.62
CA LEU A 187 -43.31 -11.40 29.33
C LEU A 187 -42.26 -10.29 29.19
N ALA A 188 -42.10 -9.46 30.23
CA ALA A 188 -41.06 -8.43 30.23
C ALA A 188 -39.66 -9.04 30.09
N SER A 189 -39.36 -10.11 30.83
CA SER A 189 -38.09 -10.83 30.71
C SER A 189 -37.88 -11.43 29.31
N ALA A 190 -38.92 -12.04 28.72
CA ALA A 190 -38.84 -12.59 27.38
C ALA A 190 -38.65 -11.49 26.31
N GLY A 191 -39.26 -10.31 26.52
CA GLY A 191 -39.06 -9.13 25.67
C GLY A 191 -37.62 -8.61 25.70
N VAL A 192 -36.97 -8.62 26.86
CA VAL A 192 -35.54 -8.29 26.99
C VAL A 192 -34.69 -9.27 26.18
N SER A 193 -34.88 -10.58 26.37
CA SER A 193 -34.13 -11.60 25.63
C SER A 193 -34.36 -11.54 24.11
N LEU A 194 -35.57 -11.18 23.67
CA LEU A 194 -35.87 -10.93 22.26
C LEU A 194 -35.10 -9.71 21.73
N GLY A 195 -35.09 -8.61 22.47
CA GLY A 195 -34.33 -7.41 22.11
C GLY A 195 -32.82 -7.68 22.03
N GLU A 196 -32.25 -8.40 23.00
CA GLU A 196 -30.84 -8.82 23.00
C GLU A 196 -30.51 -9.69 21.77
N ALA A 197 -31.37 -10.65 21.44
CA ALA A 197 -31.18 -11.51 20.27
C ALA A 197 -31.26 -10.73 18.94
N GLN A 198 -32.16 -9.74 18.84
CA GLN A 198 -32.26 -8.85 17.69
C GLN A 198 -31.02 -7.97 17.53
N LEU A 199 -30.52 -7.40 18.64
CA LEU A 199 -29.29 -6.61 18.65
C LEU A 199 -28.09 -7.46 18.22
N GLY A 200 -27.92 -8.66 18.77
CA GLY A 200 -26.80 -9.54 18.40
C GLY A 200 -26.82 -9.97 16.93
N LEU A 201 -28.00 -10.15 16.32
CA LEU A 201 -28.10 -10.40 14.87
C LEU A 201 -27.77 -9.13 14.06
N GLY A 202 -28.23 -7.98 14.53
CA GLY A 202 -27.93 -6.67 13.94
C GLY A 202 -26.44 -6.33 13.96
N GLU A 203 -25.73 -6.67 15.04
CA GLU A 203 -24.28 -6.51 15.17
C GLU A 203 -23.55 -7.35 14.12
N ILE A 204 -23.90 -8.63 13.96
CA ILE A 204 -23.29 -9.50 12.94
C ILE A 204 -23.54 -8.94 11.53
N ALA A 205 -24.72 -8.40 11.25
CA ALA A 205 -25.04 -7.80 9.95
C ALA A 205 -24.33 -6.45 9.71
N GLY A 206 -24.14 -5.67 10.76
CA GLY A 206 -23.50 -4.35 10.73
C GLY A 206 -21.97 -4.36 10.86
N GLU A 207 -21.35 -5.54 11.03
CA GLU A 207 -19.90 -5.70 11.08
C GLU A 207 -19.24 -5.09 9.83
N ALA A 208 -18.42 -4.04 10.04
CA ALA A 208 -17.72 -3.36 8.95
C ALA A 208 -16.72 -4.30 8.29
N THR A 209 -16.53 -4.13 6.98
CA THR A 209 -15.50 -4.88 6.25
C THR A 209 -14.12 -4.52 6.80
N PRO A 210 -13.31 -5.49 7.24
CA PRO A 210 -12.02 -5.19 7.85
C PRO A 210 -11.06 -4.61 6.81
N GLU A 211 -10.31 -3.60 7.22
CA GLU A 211 -9.26 -3.00 6.39
C GLU A 211 -8.18 -4.04 6.09
N PHE A 212 -7.67 -4.03 4.85
CA PHE A 212 -6.61 -4.96 4.45
C PHE A 212 -5.27 -4.51 5.08
N PRO A 213 -4.63 -5.36 5.90
CA PRO A 213 -3.42 -4.96 6.64
C PRO A 213 -2.16 -4.84 5.77
N GLY A 214 -2.28 -5.04 4.46
CA GLY A 214 -1.16 -5.11 3.52
C GLY A 214 -0.63 -6.53 3.34
N LEU A 215 0.42 -6.66 2.54
CA LEU A 215 1.04 -7.95 2.23
C LEU A 215 1.50 -8.67 3.49
N THR A 216 1.36 -9.99 3.52
CA THR A 216 1.93 -10.81 4.58
C THR A 216 3.48 -10.83 4.53
N LEU A 217 4.12 -11.06 5.67
CA LEU A 217 5.58 -11.18 5.74
C LEU A 217 6.13 -12.29 4.83
N PRO A 218 5.56 -13.52 4.78
CA PRO A 218 6.00 -14.55 3.84
C PRO A 218 5.90 -14.12 2.38
N ALA A 219 4.84 -13.37 2.01
CA ALA A 219 4.72 -12.80 0.67
C ALA A 219 5.83 -11.79 0.36
N ARG A 220 6.11 -10.85 1.27
CA ARG A 220 7.20 -9.87 1.08
C ARG A 220 8.56 -10.57 0.92
N ARG A 221 8.83 -11.59 1.73
CA ARG A 221 10.04 -12.44 1.62
C ARG A 221 10.12 -13.14 0.26
N ALA A 222 9.04 -13.77 -0.19
CA ALA A 222 9.01 -14.47 -1.47
C ALA A 222 9.27 -13.52 -2.66
N ILE A 223 8.69 -12.32 -2.64
CA ILE A 223 8.92 -11.29 -3.66
C ILE A 223 10.39 -10.84 -3.64
N ASN A 224 10.94 -10.59 -2.45
CA ASN A 224 12.35 -10.20 -2.29
C ASN A 224 13.32 -11.27 -2.81
N LEU A 225 13.08 -12.55 -2.51
CA LEU A 225 13.89 -13.64 -3.06
C LEU A 225 13.78 -13.72 -4.59
N THR A 226 12.60 -13.44 -5.15
CA THR A 226 12.40 -13.41 -6.61
C THR A 226 13.14 -12.24 -7.25
N ALA A 227 13.20 -11.08 -6.60
CA ALA A 227 13.98 -9.93 -7.05
C ALA A 227 15.49 -10.23 -7.09
N ILE A 228 15.99 -10.87 -6.03
CA ILE A 228 17.40 -11.31 -5.94
C ILE A 228 17.70 -12.38 -7.01
N ALA A 229 16.82 -13.36 -7.18
CA ALA A 229 16.93 -14.38 -8.24
C ALA A 229 17.01 -13.75 -9.63
N TYR A 230 16.21 -12.71 -9.89
CA TYR A 230 16.23 -12.03 -11.17
C TYR A 230 17.53 -11.24 -11.37
N ALA A 231 18.02 -10.55 -10.35
CA ALA A 231 19.33 -9.90 -10.38
C ALA A 231 20.47 -10.88 -10.72
N GLU A 232 20.48 -12.07 -10.11
CA GLU A 232 21.45 -13.13 -10.43
C GLU A 232 21.33 -13.62 -11.88
N ALA A 233 20.10 -13.80 -12.38
CA ALA A 233 19.87 -14.21 -13.77
C ALA A 233 20.39 -13.17 -14.76
N LEU A 234 20.17 -11.88 -14.49
CA LEU A 234 20.71 -10.80 -15.32
C LEU A 234 22.24 -10.78 -15.32
N CYS A 235 22.88 -11.00 -14.16
CA CYS A 235 24.35 -11.07 -14.07
C CYS A 235 24.91 -12.23 -14.92
N LEU A 236 24.28 -13.40 -14.86
CA LEU A 236 24.70 -14.56 -15.65
C LEU A 236 24.59 -14.34 -17.14
N ARG A 237 23.54 -13.66 -17.60
CA ARG A 237 23.37 -13.32 -19.02
C ARG A 237 24.49 -12.43 -19.55
N LEU A 238 25.19 -11.70 -18.68
CA LEU A 238 26.33 -10.87 -19.05
C LEU A 238 27.68 -11.63 -19.03
N MET A 239 27.78 -12.77 -18.34
CA MET A 239 29.04 -13.53 -18.21
C MET A 239 29.65 -14.03 -19.54
N PRO A 240 28.88 -14.40 -20.57
CA PRO A 240 29.46 -14.81 -21.85
C PRO A 240 30.17 -13.68 -22.62
N LEU A 241 29.95 -12.42 -22.24
CA LEU A 241 30.56 -11.28 -22.91
C LEU A 241 32.05 -11.17 -22.58
N LYS A 242 32.85 -10.76 -23.57
CA LYS A 242 34.31 -10.66 -23.42
C LYS A 242 34.74 -9.59 -22.42
N ALA A 243 34.01 -8.47 -22.37
CA ALA A 243 34.31 -7.37 -21.46
C ALA A 243 33.42 -7.45 -20.21
N PRO A 244 33.94 -7.08 -19.01
CA PRO A 244 33.26 -7.24 -17.73
C PRO A 244 32.15 -6.19 -17.55
N MET A 245 31.04 -6.35 -18.29
CA MET A 245 29.95 -5.37 -18.37
C MET A 245 29.39 -4.95 -17.01
N LEU A 246 29.22 -5.91 -16.09
CA LEU A 246 28.68 -5.62 -14.77
C LEU A 246 29.60 -4.70 -13.96
N THR A 247 30.90 -4.98 -13.96
CA THR A 247 31.92 -4.16 -13.28
C THR A 247 31.97 -2.76 -13.88
N LEU A 248 32.03 -2.66 -15.21
CA LEU A 248 32.07 -1.37 -15.92
C LEU A 248 30.81 -0.54 -15.68
N ALA A 249 29.62 -1.17 -15.69
CA ALA A 249 28.36 -0.50 -15.40
C ALA A 249 28.28 0.00 -13.96
N ARG A 250 28.73 -0.81 -13.00
CA ARG A 250 28.81 -0.42 -11.59
C ARG A 250 29.74 0.76 -11.36
N GLU A 251 30.94 0.72 -11.95
CA GLU A 251 31.91 1.82 -11.86
C GLU A 251 31.35 3.11 -12.48
N ALA A 252 30.66 3.01 -13.63
CA ALA A 252 30.04 4.16 -14.27
C ALA A 252 28.92 4.78 -13.43
N ILE A 253 28.18 4.00 -12.64
CA ILE A 253 27.16 4.50 -11.71
C ILE A 253 27.77 5.11 -10.45
N ALA A 254 28.86 4.55 -9.94
CA ALA A 254 29.58 5.06 -8.78
C ALA A 254 30.22 6.43 -9.04
N ARG A 255 30.63 6.72 -10.29
CA ARG A 255 31.17 8.01 -10.70
C ARG A 255 30.06 9.05 -10.91
N ARG A 256 30.29 10.27 -10.42
CA ARG A 256 29.40 11.42 -10.64
C ARG A 256 29.65 12.08 -12.00
N GLU A 257 30.90 12.11 -12.42
CA GLU A 257 31.37 12.73 -13.66
C GLU A 257 31.72 11.65 -14.70
N THR A 258 31.65 12.04 -15.96
CA THR A 258 32.01 11.21 -17.11
C THR A 258 33.49 10.84 -17.05
N ALA A 259 33.77 9.55 -17.17
CA ALA A 259 35.14 9.03 -17.21
C ALA A 259 35.71 9.08 -18.63
N ASP A 260 37.00 9.42 -18.74
CA ASP A 260 37.72 9.45 -20.02
C ASP A 260 38.60 8.19 -20.22
N ASP A 261 38.61 7.27 -19.26
CA ASP A 261 39.52 6.11 -19.18
C ASP A 261 39.08 4.91 -20.03
N TYR A 262 38.20 5.08 -21.02
CA TYR A 262 37.66 3.99 -21.85
C TYR A 262 38.54 3.63 -23.07
N GLY A 263 39.68 4.30 -23.21
CA GLY A 263 40.66 4.07 -24.27
C GLY A 263 40.41 4.92 -25.53
N SER A 264 41.00 4.49 -26.63
CA SER A 264 40.91 5.17 -27.93
C SER A 264 39.48 5.18 -28.49
N PRO A 265 39.16 6.09 -29.44
CA PRO A 265 37.87 6.09 -30.15
C PRO A 265 37.46 4.72 -30.71
N ARG A 266 38.42 3.96 -31.24
CA ARG A 266 38.18 2.62 -31.80
C ARG A 266 37.77 1.62 -30.71
N GLU A 267 38.44 1.64 -29.56
CA GLU A 267 38.11 0.78 -28.41
C GLU A 267 36.74 1.14 -27.84
N CYS A 268 36.42 2.42 -27.75
CA CYS A 268 35.10 2.91 -27.34
C CYS A 268 33.99 2.38 -28.26
N VAL A 269 34.15 2.45 -29.59
CA VAL A 269 33.16 1.92 -30.54
C VAL A 269 32.96 0.41 -30.36
N LEU A 270 34.05 -0.34 -30.17
CA LEU A 270 33.97 -1.78 -29.91
C LEU A 270 33.22 -2.07 -28.60
N LEU A 271 33.48 -1.27 -27.56
CA LEU A 271 32.84 -1.38 -26.26
C LEU A 271 31.34 -1.02 -26.33
N MET A 272 30.96 0.04 -27.05
CA MET A 272 29.56 0.37 -27.34
C MET A 272 28.83 -0.81 -28.01
N GLY A 273 29.49 -1.50 -28.94
CA GLY A 273 28.96 -2.72 -29.55
C GLY A 273 28.76 -3.88 -28.55
N GLN A 274 29.64 -4.01 -27.55
CA GLN A 274 29.43 -4.98 -26.45
C GLN A 274 28.28 -4.57 -25.54
N ILE A 275 28.13 -3.28 -25.23
CA ILE A 275 27.05 -2.75 -24.39
C ILE A 275 25.69 -2.93 -25.07
N ALA A 276 25.61 -2.68 -26.37
CA ALA A 276 24.40 -2.97 -27.15
C ALA A 276 24.01 -4.45 -27.07
N ARG A 277 24.97 -5.38 -27.20
CA ARG A 277 24.71 -6.82 -27.00
C ARG A 277 24.28 -7.14 -25.57
N ALA A 278 24.89 -6.52 -24.58
CA ALA A 278 24.51 -6.66 -23.17
C ALA A 278 23.04 -6.27 -22.94
N HIS A 279 22.60 -5.15 -23.51
CA HIS A 279 21.20 -4.73 -23.47
C HIS A 279 20.26 -5.78 -24.07
N THR A 280 20.61 -6.34 -25.23
CA THR A 280 19.81 -7.40 -25.86
C THR A 280 19.69 -8.63 -24.97
N LEU A 281 20.81 -9.06 -24.35
CA LEU A 281 20.84 -10.25 -23.50
C LEU A 281 20.00 -10.10 -22.23
N ILE A 282 20.10 -8.96 -21.52
CA ILE A 282 19.31 -8.73 -20.30
C ILE A 282 17.83 -8.47 -20.60
N SER A 283 17.51 -7.95 -21.79
CA SER A 283 16.11 -7.66 -22.19
C SER A 283 15.40 -8.84 -22.83
N ALA A 284 16.12 -9.90 -23.19
CA ALA A 284 15.53 -11.10 -23.78
C ALA A 284 14.53 -11.74 -22.81
N ARG A 285 13.29 -11.98 -23.24
CA ARG A 285 12.25 -12.58 -22.37
C ARG A 285 12.27 -14.10 -22.36
N GLU A 286 12.91 -14.71 -23.34
CA GLU A 286 13.02 -16.16 -23.47
C GLU A 286 13.80 -16.74 -22.26
N GLY A 287 13.30 -17.83 -21.69
CA GLY A 287 13.92 -18.53 -20.56
C GLY A 287 13.88 -17.82 -19.21
N VAL A 288 13.57 -16.52 -19.15
CA VAL A 288 13.65 -15.68 -17.93
C VAL A 288 12.86 -16.29 -16.77
N THR A 289 11.61 -16.70 -17.00
CA THR A 289 10.76 -17.25 -15.92
C THR A 289 11.33 -18.53 -15.32
N GLN A 290 11.91 -19.41 -16.15
CA GLN A 290 12.52 -20.66 -15.70
C GLN A 290 13.84 -20.39 -14.95
N GLU A 291 14.65 -19.45 -15.46
CA GLU A 291 15.88 -19.00 -14.81
C GLU A 291 15.62 -18.40 -13.43
N ILE A 292 14.63 -17.51 -13.32
CA ILE A 292 14.22 -16.90 -12.06
C ILE A 292 13.72 -17.99 -11.11
N ARG A 293 12.83 -18.87 -11.56
CA ARG A 293 12.24 -19.93 -10.71
C ARG A 293 13.31 -20.84 -10.10
N ALA A 294 14.23 -21.36 -10.91
CA ALA A 294 15.29 -22.25 -10.43
C ALA A 294 16.17 -21.56 -9.37
N ARG A 295 16.42 -20.25 -9.53
CA ARG A 295 17.19 -19.45 -8.57
C ARG A 295 16.39 -19.15 -7.31
N THR A 296 15.12 -18.79 -7.43
CA THR A 296 14.23 -18.59 -6.27
C THR A 296 14.17 -19.87 -5.43
N GLU A 297 14.05 -21.05 -6.04
CA GLU A 297 14.03 -22.35 -5.34
C GLU A 297 15.37 -22.66 -4.64
N ARG A 298 16.52 -22.25 -5.21
CA ARG A 298 17.82 -22.29 -4.51
C ARG A 298 17.83 -21.33 -3.32
N LEU A 299 17.50 -20.07 -3.54
CA LEU A 299 17.52 -19.01 -2.54
C LEU A 299 16.60 -19.33 -1.36
N GLN A 300 15.44 -19.94 -1.59
CA GLN A 300 14.53 -20.40 -0.53
C GLN A 300 15.17 -21.42 0.42
N ARG A 301 16.12 -22.24 -0.05
CA ARG A 301 16.82 -23.24 0.77
C ARG A 301 17.96 -22.63 1.60
N VAL A 302 18.61 -21.59 1.10
CA VAL A 302 19.82 -21.03 1.72
C VAL A 302 19.58 -19.72 2.49
N ALA A 303 18.52 -18.98 2.16
CA ALA A 303 18.22 -17.68 2.75
C ALA A 303 17.99 -17.77 4.27
N ARG A 304 18.75 -16.95 5.01
CA ARG A 304 18.58 -16.76 6.46
C ARG A 304 18.27 -15.29 6.74
N TYR A 305 17.37 -15.04 7.68
CA TYR A 305 16.94 -13.69 8.09
C TYR A 305 17.56 -13.36 9.45
N ARG A 306 17.87 -12.07 9.71
CA ARG A 306 18.46 -11.68 11.01
C ARG A 306 17.42 -11.71 12.13
N GLY A 307 16.18 -11.36 11.82
CA GLY A 307 15.05 -11.39 12.74
C GLY A 307 13.77 -11.89 12.10
N GLU A 308 12.78 -12.18 12.95
CA GLU A 308 11.48 -12.71 12.51
C GLU A 308 10.69 -11.71 11.68
N ALA A 309 10.86 -10.40 11.90
CA ALA A 309 10.17 -9.35 11.13
C ALA A 309 10.88 -8.96 9.83
N ASP A 310 12.11 -9.44 9.59
CA ASP A 310 12.90 -9.01 8.44
C ASP A 310 12.35 -9.61 7.14
N THR A 311 12.21 -8.77 6.13
CA THR A 311 11.77 -9.16 4.78
C THR A 311 12.93 -9.50 3.85
N SER A 312 14.13 -8.99 4.14
CA SER A 312 15.33 -9.18 3.32
C SER A 312 16.28 -10.17 4.01
N PRO A 313 16.81 -11.17 3.30
CA PRO A 313 17.75 -12.12 3.87
C PRO A 313 19.10 -11.45 4.18
N ALA A 314 19.87 -12.07 5.07
CA ALA A 314 21.22 -11.64 5.37
C ALA A 314 22.14 -11.93 4.15
N PRO A 315 22.94 -10.96 3.66
CA PRO A 315 23.72 -11.14 2.43
C PRO A 315 24.67 -12.34 2.48
N ASN A 316 25.28 -12.61 3.64
CA ASN A 316 26.16 -13.75 3.86
C ASN A 316 25.47 -15.12 3.71
N SER A 317 24.15 -15.21 3.92
CA SER A 317 23.40 -16.46 3.73
C SER A 317 23.20 -16.84 2.26
N LEU A 318 23.38 -15.88 1.35
CA LEU A 318 23.17 -16.07 -0.08
C LEU A 318 24.46 -16.33 -0.85
N ALA A 319 25.61 -16.38 -0.17
CA ALA A 319 26.88 -16.68 -0.80
C ALA A 319 26.84 -18.09 -1.42
N PHE A 320 27.31 -18.21 -2.67
CA PHE A 320 27.44 -19.51 -3.33
C PHE A 320 28.45 -20.38 -2.57
N THR A 321 28.04 -21.59 -2.21
CA THR A 321 28.92 -22.61 -1.62
C THR A 321 29.34 -23.64 -2.66
N GLU A 322 30.53 -24.21 -2.54
CA GLU A 322 30.99 -25.33 -3.37
C GLU A 322 29.95 -26.46 -3.34
N GLY A 323 29.28 -26.71 -4.47
CA GLY A 323 28.17 -27.66 -4.57
C GLY A 323 26.84 -27.07 -5.06
N ASP A 324 26.70 -25.74 -5.12
CA ASP A 324 25.54 -25.08 -5.76
C ASP A 324 25.63 -25.19 -7.29
N VAL A 325 25.17 -26.30 -7.85
CA VAL A 325 25.12 -26.52 -9.30
C VAL A 325 23.92 -25.79 -9.89
N LEU A 326 24.12 -24.54 -10.33
CA LEU A 326 23.27 -23.91 -11.32
C LEU A 326 24.06 -23.82 -12.63
N PRO A 327 23.60 -24.43 -13.73
CA PRO A 327 24.33 -24.37 -14.99
C PRO A 327 24.49 -22.91 -15.41
N ALA A 328 25.73 -22.44 -15.45
CA ALA A 328 26.07 -21.22 -16.15
C ALA A 328 25.72 -21.43 -17.62
N ALA A 329 24.98 -20.52 -18.22
CA ALA A 329 24.76 -20.54 -19.66
C ALA A 329 26.07 -20.12 -20.37
N GLY A 330 27.04 -21.03 -20.49
CA GLY A 330 28.24 -20.80 -21.29
C GLY A 330 29.51 -21.55 -20.86
N PRO A 331 30.54 -21.57 -21.72
CA PRO A 331 31.77 -22.38 -21.58
C PRO A 331 32.78 -21.87 -20.53
N ARG A 332 32.41 -20.92 -19.66
CA ARG A 332 33.23 -20.46 -18.53
C ARG A 332 32.48 -20.76 -17.24
N ALA A 333 32.69 -21.97 -16.72
CA ALA A 333 31.99 -22.50 -15.54
C ALA A 333 32.63 -22.10 -14.19
N ASP A 334 33.77 -21.40 -14.18
CA ASP A 334 34.60 -21.30 -12.96
C ASP A 334 34.64 -19.92 -12.29
N ALA A 335 33.80 -18.96 -12.70
CA ALA A 335 33.70 -17.68 -11.99
C ALA A 335 32.50 -17.73 -11.03
N PRO A 336 32.70 -17.64 -9.70
CA PRO A 336 31.60 -17.57 -8.76
C PRO A 336 30.78 -16.31 -9.03
N LEU A 337 29.45 -16.46 -9.06
CA LEU A 337 28.52 -15.34 -9.19
C LEU A 337 28.76 -14.34 -8.06
N PRO A 338 28.81 -13.03 -8.35
CA PRO A 338 28.89 -12.02 -7.31
C PRO A 338 27.67 -12.14 -6.40
N ASN A 339 27.88 -11.88 -5.11
CA ASN A 339 26.78 -11.81 -4.15
C ASN A 339 26.00 -10.52 -4.44
N VAL A 340 24.97 -10.63 -5.27
CA VAL A 340 24.21 -9.49 -5.78
C VAL A 340 23.58 -8.65 -4.68
N LEU A 341 23.27 -9.26 -3.53
CA LEU A 341 22.72 -8.55 -2.38
C LEU A 341 23.80 -7.84 -1.57
N ALA A 342 24.99 -8.44 -1.40
CA ALA A 342 26.10 -7.81 -0.69
C ALA A 342 26.68 -6.61 -1.47
N GLU A 343 26.68 -6.69 -2.81
CA GLU A 343 27.21 -5.67 -3.69
C GLU A 343 26.19 -4.59 -4.10
N ASP A 344 24.95 -4.66 -3.59
CA ASP A 344 23.81 -3.81 -4.00
C ASP A 344 23.63 -3.76 -5.52
N THR A 345 23.82 -4.91 -6.18
CA THR A 345 23.79 -5.01 -7.63
C THR A 345 22.41 -4.62 -8.15
N TRP A 346 22.36 -3.71 -9.13
CA TRP A 346 21.14 -3.10 -9.67
C TRP A 346 20.33 -2.23 -8.68
N ASP A 347 20.97 -1.73 -7.61
CA ASP A 347 20.34 -0.98 -6.51
C ASP A 347 19.26 -1.80 -5.77
N LEU A 348 19.50 -3.11 -5.56
CA LEU A 348 18.54 -4.02 -4.92
C LEU A 348 17.98 -3.49 -3.60
N PHE A 349 18.77 -2.82 -2.75
CA PHE A 349 18.26 -2.26 -1.48
C PHE A 349 17.17 -1.21 -1.66
N ARG A 350 17.06 -0.58 -2.84
CA ARG A 350 15.97 0.35 -3.18
C ARG A 350 14.74 -0.35 -3.78
N ILE A 351 14.88 -1.60 -4.20
CA ILE A 351 13.82 -2.39 -4.84
C ILE A 351 13.13 -3.32 -3.83
N LEU A 352 13.89 -3.88 -2.88
CA LEU A 352 13.37 -4.83 -1.91
C LEU A 352 12.31 -4.20 -1.00
N LEU A 353 11.25 -4.97 -0.74
CA LEU A 353 10.16 -4.62 0.15
C LEU A 353 10.62 -4.63 1.59
N ARG A 354 10.14 -3.67 2.39
CA ARG A 354 10.43 -3.54 3.83
C ARG A 354 9.45 -4.30 4.72
#